data_AF-A0A1S6ITV4-F1
#
_entry.id   AF-A0A1S6ITV4-F1
#
_cell.length_a   1.000
_cell.length_b   1.000
_cell.length_c   1.000
_cell.angle_alpha   90.00
_cell.angle_beta   90.00
_cell.angle_gamma   90.00
#
_symmetry.space_group_name_H-M   'P 1'
#
loop_
_entity.id
_entity.type
_entity.pdbx_description
1 polymer ?
#
loop_
_entity_poly.entity_id
_entity_poly.type
_entity_poly.pdbx_seq_one_letter_code
_entity_poly.pdbx_strand_id
1 'polypeptide(L)'
;MRSHLYPAFTMESEDFERALPVAIKFSKSHEIPCRVLQEGDLYAICFEDVAVPRGIVYGHQHEKELEKKLGKYAIHDVVYLSREQFEQGICCDQSE
;
A
#
# COMPACT_ATOMS: atom_id res chain seq x y z
N MET A 1 -13.85 -18.40 0.40
CA MET A 1 -12.97 -17.47 -0.33
C MET A 1 -12.38 -16.51 0.68
N ARG A 2 -11.05 -16.37 0.74
CA ARG A 2 -10.41 -15.31 1.52
C ARG A 2 -10.57 -14.02 0.71
N SER A 3 -11.14 -12.98 1.30
CA SER A 3 -11.19 -11.67 0.65
C SER A 3 -9.83 -11.01 0.85
N HIS A 4 -9.16 -10.66 -0.23
CA HIS A 4 -7.94 -9.85 -0.16
C HIS A 4 -8.35 -8.38 -0.14
N LEU A 5 -7.65 -7.57 0.65
CA LEU A 5 -7.78 -6.13 0.69
C LEU A 5 -6.44 -5.51 0.31
N TYR A 6 -6.51 -4.41 -0.43
CA TYR A 6 -5.34 -3.80 -1.06
C TYR A 6 -5.20 -2.36 -0.57
N PRO A 7 -4.78 -2.13 0.69
CA PRO A 7 -4.58 -0.78 1.20
C PRO A 7 -3.52 -0.05 0.39
N ALA A 8 -3.84 1.18 0.00
CA ALA A 8 -3.04 2.07 -0.79
C ALA A 8 -2.88 3.41 -0.06
N PHE A 9 -1.63 3.88 0.01
CA PHE A 9 -1.27 5.17 0.58
C PHE A 9 -0.87 6.09 -0.56
N THR A 10 -1.71 7.08 -0.86
CA THR A 10 -1.45 8.09 -1.90
C THR A 10 -0.67 9.26 -1.32
N MET A 11 0.39 9.68 -2.00
CA MET A 11 1.32 10.71 -1.54
C MET A 11 1.95 11.47 -2.70
N GLU A 12 2.47 12.67 -2.43
CA GLU A 12 3.22 13.46 -3.39
C GLU A 12 4.63 12.86 -3.61
N SER A 13 5.31 13.26 -4.68
CA SER A 13 6.64 12.72 -5.05
C SER A 13 7.68 12.81 -3.92
N GLU A 14 7.74 13.93 -3.20
CA GLU A 14 8.73 14.12 -2.12
C GLU A 14 8.48 13.16 -0.94
N ASP A 15 7.22 12.94 -0.60
CA ASP A 15 6.82 12.03 0.47
C ASP A 15 6.93 10.57 0.03
N PHE A 16 6.68 10.28 -1.25
CA PHE A 16 6.91 8.97 -1.85
C PHE A 16 8.35 8.51 -1.70
N GLU A 17 9.33 9.35 -2.06
CA GLU A 17 10.75 9.00 -1.92
C GLU A 17 11.14 8.67 -0.47
N ARG A 18 10.50 9.33 0.50
CA ARG A 18 10.71 9.08 1.94
C ARG A 18 10.00 7.83 2.43
N ALA A 19 8.81 7.55 1.91
CA ALA A 19 7.96 6.43 2.31
C ALA A 19 8.41 5.10 1.69
N LEU A 20 8.94 5.13 0.46
CA LEU A 20 9.30 3.94 -0.31
C LEU A 20 10.28 3.00 0.43
N PRO A 21 11.39 3.47 1.04
CA PRO A 21 12.28 2.60 1.82
C PRO A 21 11.58 1.96 3.03
N VAL A 22 10.66 2.69 3.66
CA VAL A 22 9.88 2.19 4.81
C VAL A 22 8.90 1.10 4.36
N ALA A 23 8.22 1.32 3.23
CA ALA A 23 7.32 0.37 2.60
C ALA A 23 8.02 -0.92 2.18
N ILE A 24 9.17 -0.82 1.50
CA ILE A 24 9.97 -1.98 1.09
C ILE A 24 10.43 -2.77 2.32
N LYS A 25 10.89 -2.08 3.37
CA LYS A 25 11.29 -2.75 4.62
C LYS A 25 10.11 -3.49 5.25
N PHE A 26 8.95 -2.85 5.31
CA PHE A 26 7.73 -3.47 5.83
C PHE A 26 7.34 -4.72 5.03
N SER A 27 7.31 -4.63 3.69
CA SER A 27 7.01 -5.72 2.78
C SER A 27 7.90 -6.94 3.02
N LYS A 28 9.23 -6.72 3.13
CA LYS A 28 10.19 -7.80 3.39
C LYS A 28 10.05 -8.40 4.79
N SER A 29 9.78 -7.58 5.81
CA SER A 29 9.65 -8.05 7.20
C SER A 29 8.43 -8.92 7.44
N HIS A 30 7.35 -8.68 6.69
CA HIS A 30 6.07 -9.39 6.87
C HIS A 30 5.73 -10.34 5.71
N GLU A 31 6.63 -10.47 4.72
CA GLU A 31 6.41 -11.26 3.50
C GLU A 31 5.13 -10.86 2.75
N ILE A 32 4.83 -9.56 2.72
CA ILE A 32 3.63 -8.98 2.11
C ILE A 32 3.99 -8.34 0.76
N PRO A 33 3.35 -8.73 -0.36
CA PRO A 33 3.55 -8.06 -1.64
C PRO A 33 3.24 -6.56 -1.56
N CYS A 34 4.17 -5.75 -2.06
CA CYS A 34 4.06 -4.30 -2.14
C CYS A 34 4.18 -3.89 -3.62
N ARG A 35 3.36 -2.94 -4.04
CA ARG A 35 3.35 -2.38 -5.40
C ARG A 35 3.28 -0.86 -5.36
N VAL A 36 3.78 -0.22 -6.40
CA VAL A 36 3.71 1.22 -6.59
C VAL A 36 2.86 1.50 -7.83
N LEU A 37 1.97 2.47 -7.71
CA LEU A 37 1.17 3.03 -8.78
C LEU A 37 1.51 4.52 -8.89
N GLN A 38 1.47 5.05 -10.10
CA GLN A 38 1.54 6.48 -10.34
C GLN A 38 0.25 6.91 -11.04
N GLU A 39 -0.43 7.90 -10.47
CA GLU A 39 -1.68 8.46 -10.99
C GLU A 39 -1.52 9.97 -11.13
N GLY A 40 -1.21 10.41 -12.36
CA GLY A 40 -0.81 11.80 -12.61
C GLY A 40 0.47 12.16 -11.86
N ASP A 41 0.39 13.18 -11.01
CA ASP A 41 1.51 13.69 -10.20
C ASP A 41 1.62 12.99 -8.83
N LEU A 42 0.73 12.04 -8.53
CA LEU A 42 0.68 11.33 -7.26
C LEU A 42 1.21 9.91 -7.37
N TYR A 43 1.81 9.43 -6.28
CA TYR A 43 2.25 8.06 -6.13
C TYR A 43 1.40 7.35 -5.09
N ALA A 44 1.08 6.08 -5.33
CA ALA A 44 0.40 5.22 -4.38
C ALA A 44 1.23 3.98 -4.07
N ILE A 45 1.48 3.73 -2.78
CA ILE A 45 2.11 2.50 -2.30
C ILE A 45 1.01 1.56 -1.81
N CYS A 46 0.91 0.39 -2.42
CA CYS A 46 -0.16 -0.58 -2.21
C CYS A 46 0.38 -1.88 -1.62
N PHE A 47 -0.35 -2.51 -0.72
CA PHE A 47 0.02 -3.80 -0.13
C PHE A 47 -1.07 -4.84 -0.35
N GLU A 48 -0.71 -6.12 -0.50
CA GLU A 48 -1.69 -7.22 -0.47
C GLU A 48 -1.89 -7.70 0.97
N ASP A 49 -3.04 -7.41 1.58
CA ASP A 49 -3.39 -7.91 2.91
C ASP A 49 -4.61 -8.83 2.86
N VAL A 50 -4.69 -9.78 3.78
CA VAL A 50 -5.80 -10.73 3.86
C VAL A 50 -6.85 -10.19 4.82
N ALA A 51 -8.03 -9.87 4.31
CA ALA A 51 -9.17 -9.54 5.17
C ALA A 51 -9.59 -10.79 5.93
N VAL A 52 -9.54 -10.73 7.27
CA VAL A 52 -10.09 -11.81 8.09
C VAL A 52 -11.62 -11.70 8.02
N PRO A 53 -12.34 -12.70 7.47
CA PRO A 53 -13.78 -12.66 7.34
C PRO A 53 -14.41 -13.01 8.69
N ARG A 54 -14.38 -12.09 9.64
CA ARG A 54 -15.13 -12.20 10.90
C ARG A 54 -15.83 -10.90 11.25
N GLY A 55 -16.75 -10.48 10.39
CA GLY A 55 -18.00 -9.78 10.72
C GLY A 55 -17.96 -8.38 11.33
N ILE A 56 -16.95 -8.01 12.11
CA ILE A 56 -16.84 -6.74 12.82
C ILE A 56 -15.34 -6.56 13.09
N VAL A 57 -14.82 -5.34 12.91
CA VAL A 57 -13.45 -4.86 13.24
C VAL A 57 -12.49 -4.73 12.04
N TYR A 58 -12.52 -3.52 11.48
CA TYR A 58 -11.37 -2.64 11.18
C TYR A 58 -10.01 -3.20 11.62
N GLY A 59 -9.06 -3.30 10.69
CA GLY A 59 -7.72 -3.76 10.99
C GLY A 59 -7.41 -5.02 10.22
N HIS A 60 -6.99 -4.89 8.96
CA HIS A 60 -6.19 -5.95 8.35
C HIS A 60 -5.02 -6.28 9.28
N GLN A 61 -4.46 -7.49 9.18
CA GLN A 61 -3.50 -8.01 10.15
C GLN A 61 -2.38 -7.01 10.46
N HIS A 62 -2.02 -6.16 9.49
CA HIS A 62 -1.00 -5.14 9.65
C HIS A 62 -1.45 -3.71 9.36
N GLU A 63 -2.74 -3.44 9.22
CA GLU A 63 -3.26 -2.13 8.83
C GLU A 63 -2.80 -1.01 9.77
N LYS A 64 -2.89 -1.22 11.09
CA LYS A 64 -2.43 -0.22 12.08
C LYS A 64 -0.92 0.03 12.01
N GLU A 65 -0.14 -0.99 11.66
CA GLU A 65 1.30 -0.85 11.53
C GLU A 65 1.66 -0.10 10.24
N LEU A 66 0.95 -0.40 9.15
CA LEU A 66 1.03 0.33 7.88
C LEU A 66 0.64 1.79 8.07
N GLU A 67 -0.50 2.07 8.70
CA GLU A 67 -0.97 3.42 9.00
C GLU A 67 0.03 4.18 9.86
N LYS A 68 0.58 3.57 10.92
CA LYS A 68 1.61 4.20 11.76
C LYS A 68 2.90 4.51 10.99
N LYS A 69 3.29 3.65 10.05
CA LYS A 69 4.55 3.79 9.28
C LYS A 69 4.41 4.76 8.11
N LEU A 70 3.28 4.69 7.40
CA LEU A 70 3.07 5.33 6.11
C LEU A 70 2.04 6.45 6.15
N GLY A 71 1.10 6.45 7.09
CA GLY A 71 0.02 7.43 7.16
C GLY A 71 0.51 8.88 7.31
N LYS A 72 1.66 9.09 7.95
CA LYS A 72 2.28 10.43 8.04
C LYS A 72 2.80 11.01 6.71
N TYR A 73 2.91 10.18 5.67
CA TYR A 73 3.32 10.56 4.33
C TYR A 73 2.13 10.66 3.37
N ALA A 74 0.96 10.17 3.78
CA ALA A 74 -0.20 10.08 2.91
C ALA A 74 -0.99 11.39 2.89
N ILE A 75 -1.56 11.73 1.73
CA ILE A 75 -2.41 12.92 1.53
C ILE A 75 -3.79 12.70 2.16
N HIS A 76 -4.28 11.45 2.18
CA HIS A 76 -5.60 11.06 2.69
C HIS A 76 -5.53 9.75 3.51
N ASP A 77 -6.61 9.43 4.22
CA ASP A 77 -6.80 8.11 4.86
C ASP A 77 -6.62 6.96 3.85
N VAL A 78 -6.30 5.76 4.35
CA VAL A 78 -6.02 4.57 3.53
C VAL A 78 -7.13 4.32 2.50
N VAL A 79 -6.76 4.28 1.21
CA VAL A 79 -7.67 3.92 0.12
C VAL A 79 -7.56 2.41 -0.12
N TYR A 80 -8.66 1.73 -0.44
CA TYR A 80 -8.62 0.30 -0.79
C TYR A 80 -8.83 0.11 -2.29
N LEU A 81 -7.92 -0.65 -2.90
CA LEU A 81 -7.99 -1.03 -4.30
C LEU A 81 -8.71 -2.36 -4.49
N SER A 82 -9.28 -2.54 -5.68
CA SER A 82 -9.62 -3.87 -6.17
C SER A 82 -8.36 -4.68 -6.47
N ARG A 83 -8.50 -6.00 -6.54
CA ARG A 83 -7.41 -6.91 -6.94
C ARG A 83 -6.83 -6.56 -8.31
N GLU A 84 -7.69 -6.19 -9.26
CA GLU A 84 -7.29 -5.84 -10.62
C GLU A 84 -6.39 -4.60 -10.64
N GLN A 85 -6.77 -3.55 -9.90
CA GLN A 85 -5.97 -2.32 -9.77
C GLN A 85 -4.62 -2.59 -9.09
N PHE A 86 -4.58 -3.48 -8.10
CA PHE A 86 -3.33 -3.90 -7.49
C PHE A 86 -2.44 -4.68 -8.47
N GLU A 87 -3.00 -5.66 -9.18
CA GLU A 87 -2.25 -6.49 -10.14
C GLU A 87 -1.69 -5.68 -11.32
N GLN A 88 -2.34 -4.59 -11.71
CA GLN A 88 -1.89 -3.65 -12.74
C GLN A 88 -0.63 -2.83 -12.39
N GLY A 89 -0.06 -2.98 -11.18
CA GLY A 89 1.12 -2.25 -10.72
C GLY A 89 2.26 -2.04 -11.74
N ILE A 90 2.96 -0.89 -11.65
CA ILE A 90 4.03 -0.51 -12.58
C ILE A 90 5.40 -1.00 -12.05
N CYS A 91 6.28 -1.46 -12.96
CA CYS A 91 7.69 -1.69 -12.67
C CYS A 91 8.41 -0.35 -12.43
N CYS A 92 9.03 -0.16 -11.27
CA CYS A 92 10.00 0.92 -11.03
C CYS A 92 11.35 0.64 -11.72
N ASP A 93 11.32 0.18 -12.96
CA ASP A 93 12.46 0.10 -13.86
C ASP A 93 12.04 0.68 -15.20
N GLN A 94 12.26 1.99 -15.33
CA GLN A 94 12.74 2.65 -16.54
C GLN A 94 13.40 3.96 -16.08
N SER A 95 14.57 3.79 -15.48
CA SER A 95 15.67 4.73 -15.70
C SER A 95 15.80 4.94 -17.21
N GLU A 96 15.94 6.20 -17.64
CA GLU A 96 16.46 6.55 -18.97
C GLU A 96 17.76 5.78 -19.32
#